data_AF-A0A0H5P783-F1
#
_entry.id   AF-A0A0H5P783-F1
#
_cell.length_a   1.000
_cell.length_b   1.000
_cell.length_c   1.000
_cell.angle_alpha   90.00
_cell.angle_beta   90.00
_cell.angle_gamma   90.00
#
_symmetry.space_group_name_H-M   'P 1'
#
loop_
_entity.id
_entity.type
_entity.pdbx_description
1 polymer ?
#
loop_
_entity_poly.entity_id
_entity_poly.type
_entity_poly.pdbx_seq_one_letter_code
_entity_poly.pdbx_strand_id
1 'polypeptide(L)' 'MARVTIEVDEAALAMVGALLGTAGRTEETVNAALHEVLAQRKRMAVLERMMVRAGERVVPADPWRKTPAWP' A
#
# COMPACT_ATOMS: atom_id res chain seq x y z
N MET A 1 17.78 -3.39 13.62
CA MET A 1 17.25 -2.80 12.36
C MET A 1 18.31 -2.94 11.29
N ALA A 2 17.91 -3.25 10.05
CA ALA A 2 18.82 -3.19 8.91
C ALA A 2 18.91 -1.74 8.43
N ARG A 3 20.10 -1.26 8.06
CA ARG A 3 20.29 0.08 7.51
C ARG A 3 20.25 -0.01 5.99
N VAL A 4 19.32 0.71 5.37
CA VAL A 4 19.13 0.74 3.92
C VAL A 4 19.04 2.20 3.48
N THR A 5 19.67 2.53 2.36
CA THR A 5 19.56 3.84 1.71
C THR A 5 18.72 3.67 0.45
N ILE A 6 17.67 4.47 0.32
CA ILE A 6 16.76 4.47 -0.85
C ILE A 6 16.52 5.91 -1.29
N GLU A 7 16.34 6.09 -2.59
CA GLU A 7 15.82 7.35 -3.13
C GLU A 7 14.30 7.27 -3.18
N VAL A 8 13.65 8.36 -2.80
CA VAL A 8 12.18 8.44 -2.71
C VAL A 8 11.75 9.78 -3.28
N ASP A 9 10.61 9.79 -3.98
CA ASP A 9 9.97 11.03 -4.41
C ASP A 9 9.58 11.86 -3.18
N GLU A 10 10.12 13.07 -3.08
CA GLU A 10 9.92 14.00 -1.97
C GLU A 10 8.45 14.42 -1.84
N ALA A 11 7.77 14.65 -2.97
CA ALA A 11 6.36 15.04 -2.95
C ALA A 11 5.49 13.89 -2.44
N ALA A 12 5.77 12.66 -2.88
CA ALA A 12 5.07 11.48 -2.40
C ALA A 12 5.31 11.26 -0.90
N LEU A 13 6.56 11.41 -0.44
CA LEU A 13 6.93 11.26 0.97
C LEU A 13 6.22 12.32 1.84
N ALA A 14 6.15 13.57 1.39
CA ALA A 14 5.45 14.63 2.09
C ALA A 14 3.95 14.36 2.21
N MET A 15 3.30 13.93 1.12
CA MET A 15 1.88 13.57 1.13
C MET A 15 1.59 12.40 2.07
N VAL A 16 2.39 11.33 2.00
CA VAL A 16 2.23 10.17 2.88
C VAL A 16 2.45 10.56 4.35
N GLY A 17 3.46 11.38 4.63
CA GLY A 17 3.71 11.91 5.98
C GLY A 17 2.54 12.72 6.53
N ALA A 18 1.90 13.55 5.69
CA ALA A 18 0.71 14.29 6.09
C ALA A 18 -0.47 13.34 6.39
N LEU A 19 -0.72 12.36 5.52
CA LEU A 19 -1.81 11.38 5.69
C LEU A 19 -1.63 10.50 6.95
N LEU A 20 -0.39 10.16 7.28
CA LEU A 20 -0.07 9.28 8.42
C LEU A 20 0.23 10.06 9.72
N GLY A 21 0.17 11.40 9.71
CA GLY A 21 0.50 12.24 10.87
C GLY A 21 2.00 12.22 11.25
N THR A 22 2.87 11.82 10.32
CA THR A 22 4.33 11.66 10.49
C THR A 22 5.13 12.70 9.71
N ALA A 23 4.49 13.79 9.27
CA ALA A 23 5.15 14.87 8.54
C ALA A 23 6.45 15.35 9.21
N GLY A 24 7.50 15.51 8.41
CA GLY A 24 8.85 15.89 8.89
C GLY A 24 9.66 14.77 9.54
N ARG A 25 9.11 13.56 9.72
CA ARG A 25 9.79 12.40 10.33
C ARG A 25 9.95 11.27 9.31
N THR A 26 10.83 11.44 8.34
CA THR A 26 10.99 10.54 7.18
C THR A 26 11.07 9.06 7.53
N GLU A 27 11.88 8.68 8.52
CA GLU A 27 12.01 7.27 8.93
C GLU A 27 10.71 6.72 9.50
N GLU A 28 10.03 7.49 10.35
CA GLU A 28 8.73 7.11 10.91
C GLU A 28 7.66 7.02 9.84
N THR A 29 7.66 7.95 8.87
CA THR A 29 6.75 7.92 7.72
C THR A 29 6.93 6.65 6.91
N VAL A 30 8.17 6.29 6.58
CA VAL A 30 8.46 5.07 5.80
C VAL A 30 8.06 3.82 6.57
N ASN A 31 8.40 3.73 7.86
CA ASN A 31 8.03 2.59 8.69
C ASN A 31 6.50 2.45 8.82
N ALA A 32 5.80 3.56 9.09
CA ALA A 32 4.35 3.58 9.18
C ALA A 32 3.69 3.18 7.85
N ALA A 33 4.20 3.67 6.72
CA ALA A 33 3.71 3.31 5.40
C ALA A 33 3.89 1.81 5.09
N LEU A 34 5.05 1.23 5.43
CA LEU A 34 5.29 -0.21 5.28
C LEU A 34 4.31 -1.04 6.12
N HIS A 35 4.04 -0.61 7.35
CA HIS A 35 3.05 -1.26 8.20
C HIS A 35 1.64 -1.16 7.63
N GLU A 36 1.26 -0.01 7.07
CA GLU A 36 -0.06 0.19 6.48
C GLU A 36 -0.26 -0.68 5.23
N VAL A 37 0.76 -0.82 4.37
CA VAL A 37 0.72 -1.74 3.22
C VAL A 37 0.49 -3.18 3.68
N LEU A 38 1.20 -3.64 4.72
CA LEU A 38 1.00 -4.98 5.27
C LEU A 38 -0.41 -5.15 5.85
N ALA A 39 -0.93 -4.14 6.57
CA ALA A 39 -2.27 -4.17 7.12
C ALA A 39 -3.33 -4.22 6.01
N GLN A 40 -3.18 -3.40 4.97
CA GLN A 40 -4.06 -3.38 3.81
C GLN A 40 -4.08 -4.73 3.09
N ARG A 41 -2.92 -5.36 2.85
CA ARG A 41 -2.83 -6.70 2.25
C ARG A 41 -3.54 -7.76 3.08
N LYS A 42 -3.40 -7.71 4.41
CA LYS A 42 -4.12 -8.61 5.32
C LYS A 42 -5.64 -8.40 5.25
N ARG A 43 -6.11 -7.15 5.23
CA ARG A 43 -7.54 -6.81 5.08
C ARG A 43 -8.10 -7.31 3.74
N MET A 44 -7.38 -7.09 2.64
CA MET A 44 -7.77 -7.58 1.32
C MET A 44 -7.87 -9.10 1.27
N ALA A 45 -6.90 -9.82 1.82
CA ALA A 45 -6.94 -11.28 1.86
C ALA A 45 -8.13 -11.82 2.69
N VAL A 46 -8.58 -11.09 3.72
CA VAL A 46 -9.80 -11.44 4.46
C VAL A 46 -11.04 -11.24 3.59
N LEU A 47 -11.13 -10.10 2.90
CA LEU A 47 -12.24 -9.78 2.00
C LEU A 47 -12.34 -10.81 0.87
N GLU A 48 -11.23 -11.14 0.23
CA GLU A 48 -11.17 -12.18 -0.80
C GLU A 48 -11.71 -13.53 -0.28
N ARG A 49 -11.32 -13.95 0.93
CA ARG A 49 -11.84 -15.18 1.54
C ARG A 49 -13.34 -15.10 1.82
N MET A 50 -13.87 -13.94 2.22
CA MET A 50 -15.31 -13.75 2.44
C MET A 50 -16.08 -13.77 1.12
N MET A 51 -15.57 -13.12 0.07
CA MET A 51 -16.18 -13.10 -1.25
C MET A 51 -16.20 -14.48 -1.92
N VAL A 52 -15.12 -15.25 -1.80
CA VAL A 52 -15.09 -16.66 -2.26
C VAL A 52 -16.16 -17.50 -1.55
N ARG A 53 -16.35 -17.30 -0.24
CA ARG A 53 -17.43 -17.98 0.51
C ARG A 53 -18.83 -17.53 0.07
N ALA A 54 -18.98 -16.29 -0.39
CA ALA A 54 -20.24 -15.74 -0.87
C ALA A 54 -20.55 -16.11 -2.34
N GLY A 55 -19.60 -16.71 -3.07
CA GLY A 55 -19.77 -17.09 -4.48
C GLY A 55 -19.53 -15.95 -5.48
N GLU A 56 -18.99 -14.81 -5.04
CA GLU A 56 -18.70 -13.66 -5.90
C GLU A 56 -17.28 -13.77 -6.52
N ARG A 57 -17.15 -13.51 -7.83
CA ARG A 57 -15.84 -13.50 -8.52
C ARG A 57 -15.15 -12.15 -8.33
N VAL A 58 -13.89 -12.20 -7.88
CA VAL A 58 -13.02 -11.02 -7.75
C VAL A 58 -12.14 -10.87 -9.00
N VAL A 59 -12.17 -9.70 -9.64
CA VAL A 59 -11.11 -9.30 -10.58
C VAL A 59 -10.00 -8.68 -9.74
N PRO A 60 -8.82 -9.31 -9.62
CA PRO A 60 -7.74 -8.72 -8.85
C PRO A 60 -7.26 -7.45 -9.58
N ALA A 61 -7.40 -6.30 -8.92
CA ALA A 61 -6.74 -5.09 -9.37
C ALA A 61 -5.23 -5.30 -9.22
N ASP A 62 -4.54 -5.45 -10.35
CA ASP A 62 -3.08 -5.54 -10.41
C ASP A 62 -2.48 -4.18 -9.99
N PRO A 63 -1.79 -4.10 -8.84
CA PRO A 63 -1.36 -2.82 -8.29
C PRO A 63 -0.12 -2.25 -8.99
N TRP A 64 0.46 -2.93 -9.98
CA TRP A 64 1.69 -2.50 -10.68
C TRP A 64 1.54 -2.44 -12.21
N ARG A 65 0.33 -2.59 -12.75
CA ARG A 65 0.11 -2.59 -14.20
C ARG A 65 0.32 -1.19 -14.80
N LYS A 66 1.30 -1.05 -15.69
CA LYS A 66 1.61 0.19 -16.44
C LYS A 66 0.89 0.31 -17.79
N THR A 67 -0.07 -0.55 -18.11
CA THR A 67 -0.82 -0.47 -19.39
C THR A 67 -2.31 -0.75 -19.17
N PRO A 68 -3.21 0.05 -19.77
CA PRO A 68 -4.63 -0.13 -19.60
C PRO A 68 -5.09 -1.33 -20.44
N ALA A 69 -5.85 -2.22 -19.82
CA ALA A 69 -6.62 -3.21 -20.57
C ALA A 69 -8.04 -2.67 -20.72
N TRP A 70 -8.33 -2.03 -21.86
CA TRP A 70 -9.66 -2.03 -22.45
C TRP A 70 -9.57 -1.69 -23.95
N PRO A 71 -10.38 -2.35 -24.78
CA PRO A 71 -11.29 -1.62 -25.67
C PRO A 71 -12.76 -1.90 -25.38
#